data_AF-D8RXV0-F1
#
_entry.id   AF-D8RXV0-F1
#
_cell.length_a   1.000
_cell.length_b   1.000
_cell.length_c   1.000
_cell.angle_alpha   90.00
_cell.angle_beta   90.00
_cell.angle_gamma   90.00
#
_symmetry.space_group_name_H-M   'P 1'
#
loop_
_entity.id
_entity.type
_entity.pdbx_description
1 polymer ?
#
loop_
_entity_poly.entity_id
_entity_poly.type
_entity_poly.pdbx_seq_one_letter_code
_entity_poly.pdbx_strand_id
1 'polypeptide(L)'
;KKLPKCAIGYAGSVTGGARGTMYTVTSSDDNPSRPQRGTFRYGAQLANGRNGGVWITFARSMTIVLRDMVWIRSSTTVDGRGVNVVFTNKCFVLGGVSNVILHNFEISRVPQTDTIHIFGSSRGVWVDHITSSDAKLGLVSVVQGSTDVTISNCYLSNKNFNMLLGASDADLQDRNMRVTIFRNWFRDSMQRMPHCRLGYCHVVNNLYTNWGYYAIGGRANAQILSESNAFI
;
A
#
# COMPACT_ATOMS: atom_id res chain seq x y z
N LYS A 1 -8.85 -15.60 -11.37
CA LYS A 1 -8.21 -14.82 -10.27
C LYS A 1 -7.26 -15.72 -9.47
N LYS A 2 -6.03 -15.97 -9.96
CA LYS A 2 -5.03 -16.83 -9.26
C LYS A 2 -4.09 -16.05 -8.33
N LEU A 3 -3.95 -14.74 -8.53
CA LEU A 3 -3.04 -13.85 -7.79
C LEU A 3 -3.04 -14.06 -6.26
N PRO A 4 -4.19 -14.20 -5.55
CA PRO A 4 -4.16 -14.30 -4.09
C PRO A 4 -3.51 -15.59 -3.57
N LYS A 5 -3.38 -16.63 -4.40
CA LYS A 5 -2.64 -17.86 -4.04
C LYS A 5 -1.14 -17.62 -3.89
N CYS A 6 -0.65 -16.45 -4.32
CA CYS A 6 0.76 -16.07 -4.25
C CYS A 6 1.04 -15.07 -3.11
N ALA A 7 0.04 -14.72 -2.30
CA ALA A 7 0.25 -13.89 -1.13
C ALA A 7 1.16 -14.63 -0.14
N ILE A 8 2.08 -13.91 0.48
CA ILE A 8 3.07 -14.42 1.42
C ILE A 8 3.18 -13.49 2.62
N GLY A 9 4.04 -13.84 3.59
CA GLY A 9 4.25 -13.02 4.78
C GLY A 9 3.00 -12.93 5.63
N TYR A 10 2.88 -11.87 6.42
CA TYR A 10 1.74 -11.71 7.32
C TYR A 10 0.40 -11.46 6.61
N ALA A 11 0.40 -11.05 5.33
CA ALA A 11 -0.80 -10.96 4.52
C ALA A 11 -1.07 -12.23 3.70
N GLY A 12 -0.40 -13.36 3.96
CA GLY A 12 -0.51 -14.57 3.15
C GLY A 12 -1.91 -15.19 3.02
N SER A 13 -2.86 -14.78 3.87
CA SER A 13 -4.25 -15.25 3.84
C SER A 13 -5.21 -14.36 3.05
N VAL A 14 -4.75 -13.22 2.51
CA VAL A 14 -5.65 -12.30 1.81
C VAL A 14 -6.18 -12.88 0.51
N THR A 15 -7.43 -12.56 0.22
CA THR A 15 -8.13 -12.94 -1.01
C THR A 15 -8.61 -11.74 -1.81
N GLY A 16 -8.62 -10.54 -1.20
CA GLY A 16 -9.14 -9.32 -1.80
C GLY A 16 -10.58 -9.50 -2.26
N GLY A 17 -10.90 -8.98 -3.44
CA GLY A 17 -12.19 -9.14 -4.10
C GLY A 17 -12.35 -10.43 -4.90
N ALA A 18 -11.61 -11.49 -4.57
CA ALA A 18 -11.59 -12.72 -5.38
C ALA A 18 -12.98 -13.34 -5.57
N ARG A 19 -13.79 -13.34 -4.52
CA ARG A 19 -15.17 -13.87 -4.52
C ARG A 19 -16.21 -12.85 -4.98
N GLY A 20 -15.79 -11.61 -5.16
CA GLY A 20 -16.66 -10.48 -5.48
C GLY A 20 -16.77 -10.18 -6.97
N THR A 21 -17.48 -9.10 -7.27
CA THR A 21 -17.77 -8.69 -8.65
C THR A 21 -16.53 -8.11 -9.34
N MET A 22 -16.38 -8.43 -10.63
CA MET A 22 -15.44 -7.73 -11.50
C MET A 22 -15.95 -6.32 -11.80
N TYR A 23 -15.07 -5.34 -11.72
CA TYR A 23 -15.33 -3.97 -12.15
C TYR A 23 -14.19 -3.50 -13.04
N THR A 24 -14.52 -2.88 -14.17
CA THR A 24 -13.52 -2.40 -15.12
C THR A 24 -13.61 -0.89 -15.18
N VAL A 25 -12.50 -0.22 -14.87
CA VAL A 25 -12.34 1.23 -15.02
C VAL A 25 -12.17 1.53 -16.50
N THR A 26 -13.03 2.40 -17.03
CA THR A 26 -13.07 2.83 -18.43
C THR A 26 -12.80 4.32 -18.61
N SER A 27 -12.96 5.11 -17.55
CA SER A 27 -12.65 6.55 -17.52
C SER A 27 -11.58 6.87 -16.49
N SER A 28 -10.69 7.79 -16.85
CA SER A 28 -9.67 8.38 -15.97
C SER A 28 -10.20 9.56 -15.14
N ASP A 29 -11.48 9.93 -15.30
CA ASP A 29 -12.08 11.01 -14.52
C ASP A 29 -12.14 10.67 -13.04
N ASP A 30 -12.01 11.71 -12.21
CA ASP A 30 -12.23 11.62 -10.77
C ASP A 30 -13.16 12.73 -10.28
N ASN A 31 -14.30 12.35 -9.72
CA ASN A 31 -15.23 13.26 -9.06
C ASN A 31 -15.50 12.74 -7.63
N PRO A 32 -14.93 13.39 -6.60
CA PRO A 32 -15.08 12.96 -5.21
C PRO A 32 -16.52 12.99 -4.68
N SER A 33 -17.31 13.97 -5.08
CA SER A 33 -18.68 14.16 -4.58
C SER A 33 -19.70 13.32 -5.33
N ARG A 34 -19.47 13.04 -6.61
CA ARG A 34 -20.39 12.27 -7.45
C ARG A 34 -19.65 11.36 -8.43
N PRO A 35 -18.98 10.30 -7.95
CA PRO A 35 -18.22 9.41 -8.80
C PRO A 35 -19.14 8.68 -9.78
N GLN A 36 -18.77 8.68 -11.06
CA GLN A 36 -19.58 8.10 -12.13
C GLN A 36 -19.17 6.65 -12.39
N ARG A 37 -20.12 5.81 -12.82
CA ARG A 37 -19.83 4.45 -13.29
C ARG A 37 -18.78 4.51 -14.40
N GLY A 38 -17.79 3.61 -14.34
CA GLY A 38 -16.62 3.60 -15.21
C GLY A 38 -15.39 4.28 -14.61
N THR A 39 -15.53 5.10 -13.57
CA THR A 39 -14.37 5.71 -12.87
C THR A 39 -13.79 4.78 -11.80
N PHE A 40 -12.52 4.99 -11.44
CA PHE A 40 -11.89 4.24 -10.36
C PHE A 40 -12.57 4.46 -9.00
N ARG A 41 -12.89 5.72 -8.66
CA ARG A 41 -13.51 6.07 -7.36
C ARG A 41 -14.87 5.38 -7.17
N TYR A 42 -15.68 5.32 -8.22
CA TYR A 42 -16.94 4.57 -8.17
C TYR A 42 -16.68 3.09 -7.84
N GLY A 43 -15.72 2.47 -8.54
CA GLY A 43 -15.30 1.09 -8.30
C GLY A 43 -14.83 0.83 -6.87
N ALA A 44 -13.99 1.72 -6.32
CA ALA A 44 -13.47 1.62 -4.95
C ALA A 44 -14.59 1.67 -3.89
N GLN A 45 -15.71 2.32 -4.19
CA GLN A 45 -16.88 2.41 -3.31
C GLN A 45 -17.83 1.21 -3.45
N LEU A 46 -17.78 0.46 -4.56
CA LEU A 46 -18.69 -0.68 -4.82
C LEU A 46 -18.52 -1.84 -3.84
N ALA A 47 -17.40 -1.95 -3.13
CA ALA A 47 -17.23 -3.04 -2.16
C ALA A 47 -18.23 -2.93 -1.00
N ASN A 48 -18.75 -1.72 -0.72
CA ASN A 48 -19.78 -1.50 0.28
C ASN A 48 -21.11 -2.11 -0.22
N GLY A 49 -21.47 -3.28 0.31
CA GLY A 49 -22.73 -3.97 -0.01
C GLY A 49 -22.63 -5.19 -0.94
N ARG A 50 -21.43 -5.63 -1.34
CA ARG A 50 -21.26 -6.85 -2.17
C ARG A 50 -20.70 -8.02 -1.36
N ASN A 51 -21.46 -9.10 -1.29
CA ASN A 51 -21.02 -10.35 -0.66
C ASN A 51 -19.79 -10.90 -1.42
N GLY A 52 -18.60 -10.78 -0.84
CA GLY A 52 -17.32 -11.15 -1.47
C GLY A 52 -16.48 -10.00 -2.07
N GLY A 53 -16.94 -8.75 -2.03
CA GLY A 53 -16.16 -7.55 -2.37
C GLY A 53 -16.10 -7.16 -3.86
N VAL A 54 -15.00 -6.54 -4.29
CA VAL A 54 -14.83 -6.04 -5.67
C VAL A 54 -13.41 -6.28 -6.21
N TRP A 55 -13.31 -6.75 -7.45
CA TRP A 55 -12.04 -6.89 -8.18
C TRP A 55 -12.00 -5.88 -9.31
N ILE A 56 -11.21 -4.83 -9.13
CA ILE A 56 -11.08 -3.69 -10.02
C ILE A 56 -9.94 -3.94 -11.01
N THR A 57 -10.23 -3.79 -12.30
CA THR A 57 -9.29 -3.84 -13.42
C THR A 57 -9.44 -2.59 -14.29
N PHE A 58 -8.60 -2.42 -15.31
CA PHE A 58 -8.54 -1.23 -16.13
C PHE A 58 -8.62 -1.61 -17.61
N ALA A 59 -9.47 -0.93 -18.38
CA ALA A 59 -9.73 -1.26 -19.78
C ALA A 59 -8.56 -0.90 -20.71
N ARG A 60 -7.73 0.07 -20.31
CA ARG A 60 -6.59 0.59 -21.07
C ARG A 60 -5.60 1.27 -20.13
N SER A 61 -4.40 1.54 -20.63
CA SER A 61 -3.44 2.40 -19.92
C SER A 61 -4.05 3.77 -19.68
N MET A 62 -3.88 4.31 -18.48
CA MET A 62 -4.45 5.60 -18.08
C MET A 62 -3.71 6.23 -16.91
N THR A 63 -3.70 7.56 -16.89
CA THR A 63 -3.31 8.36 -15.72
C THR A 63 -4.56 8.94 -15.08
N ILE A 64 -4.76 8.66 -13.80
CA ILE A 64 -5.90 9.10 -13.00
C ILE A 64 -5.41 10.15 -12.01
N VAL A 65 -5.74 11.42 -12.28
CA VAL A 65 -5.44 12.53 -11.37
C VAL A 65 -6.53 12.59 -10.31
N LEU A 66 -6.21 12.13 -9.11
CA LEU A 66 -7.17 12.10 -8.01
C LEU A 66 -7.41 13.53 -7.49
N ARG A 67 -8.68 13.91 -7.34
CA ARG A 67 -9.08 15.21 -6.80
C ARG A 67 -9.22 15.20 -5.29
N ASP A 68 -9.44 14.03 -4.70
CA ASP A 68 -9.42 13.82 -3.25
C ASP A 68 -8.86 12.43 -2.90
N MET A 69 -8.57 12.17 -1.62
CA MET A 69 -8.16 10.85 -1.13
C MET A 69 -9.19 9.78 -1.53
N VAL A 70 -8.73 8.59 -1.93
CA VAL A 70 -9.61 7.47 -2.28
C VAL A 70 -9.61 6.45 -1.15
N TRP A 71 -10.78 6.26 -0.53
CA TRP A 71 -10.98 5.24 0.49
C TRP A 71 -11.17 3.87 -0.17
N ILE A 72 -10.20 2.99 0.00
CA ILE A 72 -10.28 1.60 -0.46
C ILE A 72 -10.99 0.79 0.63
N ARG A 73 -12.04 0.08 0.24
CA ARG A 73 -12.91 -0.67 1.18
C ARG A 73 -12.42 -2.12 1.36
N SER A 74 -12.88 -2.77 2.42
CA SER A 74 -12.57 -4.19 2.69
C SER A 74 -12.95 -5.11 1.52
N SER A 75 -12.23 -6.23 1.37
CA SER A 75 -12.44 -7.19 0.28
C SER A 75 -12.31 -6.56 -1.11
N THR A 76 -11.38 -5.62 -1.28
CA THR A 76 -11.09 -4.98 -2.56
C THR A 76 -9.78 -5.51 -3.13
N THR A 77 -9.77 -5.80 -4.44
CA THR A 77 -8.55 -5.94 -5.22
C THR A 77 -8.48 -4.82 -6.23
N VAL A 78 -7.39 -4.06 -6.24
CA VAL A 78 -7.01 -3.17 -7.35
C VAL A 78 -5.92 -3.88 -8.14
N ASP A 79 -6.22 -4.25 -9.39
CA ASP A 79 -5.36 -5.06 -10.25
C ASP A 79 -5.08 -4.31 -11.56
N GLY A 80 -3.92 -3.67 -11.63
CA GLY A 80 -3.47 -2.93 -12.81
C GLY A 80 -2.71 -3.76 -13.83
N ARG A 81 -2.71 -5.11 -13.75
CA ARG A 81 -1.99 -5.95 -14.73
C ARG A 81 -2.53 -5.78 -16.15
N GLY A 82 -1.63 -5.90 -17.12
CA GLY A 82 -1.93 -5.88 -18.55
C GLY A 82 -1.99 -4.48 -19.18
N VAL A 83 -1.98 -3.42 -18.37
CA VAL A 83 -1.99 -2.02 -18.81
C VAL A 83 -1.17 -1.14 -17.87
N ASN A 84 -0.79 0.06 -18.30
CA ASN A 84 -0.06 1.00 -17.45
C ASN A 84 -1.04 1.95 -16.75
N VAL A 85 -1.19 1.79 -15.44
CA VAL A 85 -2.08 2.63 -14.61
C VAL A 85 -1.25 3.49 -13.67
N VAL A 86 -1.47 4.80 -13.72
CA VAL A 86 -0.76 5.78 -12.88
C VAL A 86 -1.77 6.60 -12.10
N PHE A 87 -1.66 6.63 -10.78
CA PHE A 87 -2.42 7.50 -9.89
C PHE A 87 -1.56 8.68 -9.43
N THR A 88 -2.14 9.88 -9.40
CA THR A 88 -1.41 11.06 -8.93
C THR A 88 -2.22 11.95 -8.00
N ASN A 89 -1.53 12.91 -7.37
CA ASN A 89 -2.08 14.04 -6.60
C ASN A 89 -2.67 13.70 -5.22
N LYS A 90 -3.26 12.52 -5.03
CA LYS A 90 -3.85 12.12 -3.73
C LYS A 90 -3.54 10.67 -3.35
N CYS A 91 -3.80 10.36 -2.09
CA CYS A 91 -3.49 9.10 -1.41
C CYS A 91 -4.59 8.03 -1.59
N PHE A 92 -4.18 6.76 -1.48
CA PHE A 92 -5.07 5.65 -1.17
C PHE A 92 -5.16 5.43 0.35
N VAL A 93 -6.37 5.47 0.86
CA VAL A 93 -6.66 5.44 2.29
C VAL A 93 -7.34 4.13 2.66
N LEU A 94 -6.75 3.40 3.60
CA LEU A 94 -7.21 2.10 4.11
C LEU A 94 -7.41 2.24 5.62
N GLY A 95 -8.60 2.69 6.01
CA GLY A 95 -8.96 2.92 7.42
C GLY A 95 -9.96 1.89 7.92
N GLY A 96 -9.59 1.09 8.92
CA GLY A 96 -10.45 0.05 9.49
C GLY A 96 -10.92 -1.01 8.50
N VAL A 97 -10.08 -1.34 7.51
CA VAL A 97 -10.42 -2.29 6.45
C VAL A 97 -9.70 -3.60 6.60
N SER A 98 -10.24 -4.64 5.98
CA SER A 98 -9.62 -5.95 5.94
C SER A 98 -9.66 -6.59 4.56
N ASN A 99 -8.74 -7.52 4.34
CA ASN A 99 -8.71 -8.33 3.11
C ASN A 99 -8.59 -7.44 1.85
N VAL A 100 -7.51 -6.67 1.72
CA VAL A 100 -7.28 -5.77 0.58
C VAL A 100 -6.01 -6.17 -0.18
N ILE A 101 -6.07 -6.13 -1.51
CA ILE A 101 -4.93 -6.33 -2.41
C ILE A 101 -4.78 -5.10 -3.30
N LEU A 102 -3.60 -4.48 -3.28
CA LEU A 102 -3.19 -3.42 -4.20
C LEU A 102 -2.07 -3.97 -5.07
N HIS A 103 -2.29 -4.07 -6.39
CA HIS A 103 -1.38 -4.81 -7.26
C HIS A 103 -1.15 -4.15 -8.63
N ASN A 104 0.11 -4.02 -9.02
CA ASN A 104 0.59 -3.66 -10.37
C ASN A 104 0.09 -2.28 -10.88
N PHE A 105 0.44 -1.20 -10.19
CA PHE A 105 0.21 0.17 -10.66
C PHE A 105 1.27 1.13 -10.14
N GLU A 106 1.31 2.34 -10.71
CA GLU A 106 2.10 3.46 -10.18
C GLU A 106 1.21 4.39 -9.35
N ILE A 107 1.73 4.88 -8.22
CA ILE A 107 1.17 6.03 -7.51
C ILE A 107 2.29 7.02 -7.18
N SER A 108 2.18 8.26 -7.66
CA SER A 108 3.26 9.24 -7.55
C SER A 108 2.75 10.68 -7.44
N ARG A 109 3.64 11.63 -7.14
CA ARG A 109 3.32 13.07 -7.05
C ARG A 109 2.19 13.33 -6.06
N VAL A 110 2.37 12.95 -4.80
CA VAL A 110 1.40 13.15 -3.70
C VAL A 110 1.92 14.26 -2.76
N PRO A 111 1.58 15.54 -3.01
CA PRO A 111 2.26 16.67 -2.38
C PRO A 111 1.91 16.92 -0.90
N GLN A 112 0.89 16.24 -0.36
CA GLN A 112 0.35 16.55 0.97
C GLN A 112 0.57 15.45 2.01
N THR A 113 0.74 14.20 1.59
CA THR A 113 0.68 13.04 2.50
C THR A 113 1.46 11.84 1.92
N ASP A 114 1.21 10.63 2.45
CA ASP A 114 1.70 9.36 1.95
C ASP A 114 1.00 8.93 0.65
N THR A 115 1.62 8.03 -0.15
CA THR A 115 0.90 7.45 -1.30
C THR A 115 -0.17 6.45 -0.87
N ILE A 116 0.13 5.61 0.11
CA ILE A 116 -0.76 4.57 0.65
C ILE A 116 -0.75 4.68 2.18
N HIS A 117 -1.90 4.99 2.77
CA HIS A 117 -2.07 5.18 4.21
C HIS A 117 -2.97 4.10 4.82
N ILE A 118 -2.39 3.19 5.61
CA ILE A 118 -3.07 2.06 6.26
C ILE A 118 -3.16 2.34 7.76
N PHE A 119 -4.38 2.48 8.29
CA PHE A 119 -4.63 2.88 9.66
C PHE A 119 -5.92 2.30 10.25
N GLY A 120 -6.17 2.59 11.54
CA GLY A 120 -7.44 2.33 12.21
C GLY A 120 -7.74 0.85 12.38
N SER A 121 -6.77 0.06 12.84
CA SER A 121 -6.88 -1.39 13.01
C SER A 121 -7.16 -2.16 11.71
N SER A 122 -6.63 -1.67 10.58
CA SER A 122 -6.72 -2.39 9.31
C SER A 122 -5.92 -3.69 9.36
N ARG A 123 -6.44 -4.76 8.75
CA ARG A 123 -5.85 -6.11 8.87
C ARG A 123 -5.89 -6.91 7.57
N GLY A 124 -4.76 -7.50 7.18
CA GLY A 124 -4.71 -8.31 5.96
C GLY A 124 -4.72 -7.40 4.73
N VAL A 125 -3.62 -6.69 4.53
CA VAL A 125 -3.40 -5.82 3.37
C VAL A 125 -2.14 -6.28 2.65
N TRP A 126 -2.26 -6.53 1.35
CA TRP A 126 -1.13 -6.87 0.49
C TRP A 126 -0.91 -5.77 -0.54
N VAL A 127 0.24 -5.09 -0.43
CA VAL A 127 0.73 -4.08 -1.38
C VAL A 127 1.81 -4.76 -2.22
N ASP A 128 1.57 -4.94 -3.50
CA ASP A 128 2.41 -5.79 -4.34
C ASP A 128 2.67 -5.19 -5.73
N HIS A 129 3.90 -5.27 -6.23
CA HIS A 129 4.26 -4.76 -7.56
C HIS A 129 3.84 -3.29 -7.78
N ILE A 130 3.96 -2.46 -6.74
CA ILE A 130 3.67 -1.03 -6.84
C ILE A 130 4.94 -0.26 -7.18
N THR A 131 4.84 0.68 -8.11
CA THR A 131 5.84 1.73 -8.30
C THR A 131 5.36 2.96 -7.54
N SER A 132 6.14 3.45 -6.57
CA SER A 132 5.72 4.60 -5.75
C SER A 132 6.85 5.60 -5.56
N SER A 133 6.53 6.89 -5.74
CA SER A 133 7.52 7.97 -5.68
C SER A 133 6.91 9.35 -5.40
N ASP A 134 7.77 10.31 -5.06
CA ASP A 134 7.44 11.74 -4.93
C ASP A 134 6.22 12.03 -4.04
N ALA A 135 6.36 11.73 -2.75
CA ALA A 135 5.32 11.96 -1.76
C ALA A 135 5.86 12.66 -0.51
N LYS A 136 5.03 13.53 0.07
CA LYS A 136 5.46 14.49 1.10
C LYS A 136 5.83 13.85 2.44
N LEU A 137 5.03 12.89 2.91
CA LEU A 137 5.20 12.29 4.24
C LEU A 137 5.81 10.88 4.21
N GLY A 138 5.73 10.20 3.06
CA GLY A 138 6.16 8.83 2.88
C GLY A 138 5.49 8.20 1.66
N LEU A 139 5.82 6.95 1.37
CA LEU A 139 5.16 6.16 0.33
C LEU A 139 4.09 5.28 0.96
N VAL A 140 4.47 4.44 1.92
CA VAL A 140 3.54 3.52 2.60
C VAL A 140 3.63 3.70 4.11
N SER A 141 2.50 3.86 4.76
CA SER A 141 2.43 3.89 6.23
C SER A 141 1.47 2.83 6.76
N VAL A 142 1.88 2.15 7.84
CA VAL A 142 1.04 1.20 8.60
C VAL A 142 1.03 1.66 10.05
N VAL A 143 -0.11 2.13 10.53
CA VAL A 143 -0.21 2.81 11.83
C VAL A 143 -1.50 2.45 12.56
N GLN A 144 -1.63 2.93 13.80
CA GLN A 144 -2.87 2.91 14.57
C GLN A 144 -3.50 1.52 14.65
N GLY A 145 -2.75 0.53 15.14
CA GLY A 145 -3.20 -0.82 15.42
C GLY A 145 -3.35 -1.70 14.17
N SER A 146 -2.94 -1.21 13.00
CA SER A 146 -2.98 -1.98 11.77
C SER A 146 -1.95 -3.10 11.80
N THR A 147 -2.29 -4.26 11.26
CA THR A 147 -1.45 -5.46 11.34
C THR A 147 -1.69 -6.39 10.16
N ASP A 148 -0.91 -7.46 10.07
CA ASP A 148 -0.99 -8.45 9.00
C ASP A 148 -0.87 -7.83 7.61
N VAL A 149 0.18 -7.03 7.43
CA VAL A 149 0.48 -6.35 6.17
C VAL A 149 1.69 -6.99 5.49
N THR A 150 1.65 -7.10 4.17
CA THR A 150 2.82 -7.45 3.37
C THR A 150 3.00 -6.44 2.26
N ILE A 151 4.22 -5.94 2.14
CA ILE A 151 4.65 -5.01 1.10
C ILE A 151 5.73 -5.72 0.31
N SER A 152 5.45 -6.08 -0.93
CA SER A 152 6.34 -6.91 -1.73
C SER A 152 6.52 -6.47 -3.17
N ASN A 153 7.69 -6.77 -3.74
CA ASN A 153 7.95 -6.54 -5.17
C ASN A 153 7.76 -5.10 -5.65
N CYS A 154 7.81 -4.13 -4.73
CA CYS A 154 7.59 -2.74 -5.06
C CYS A 154 8.91 -2.06 -5.45
N TYR A 155 8.81 -1.07 -6.34
CA TYR A 155 9.86 -0.09 -6.57
C TYR A 155 9.50 1.20 -5.83
N LEU A 156 10.29 1.56 -4.81
CA LEU A 156 9.97 2.58 -3.82
C LEU A 156 11.07 3.64 -3.80
N SER A 157 10.81 4.77 -4.48
CA SER A 157 11.80 5.83 -4.68
C SER A 157 11.30 7.19 -4.20
N ASN A 158 11.73 7.64 -3.02
CA ASN A 158 11.26 8.92 -2.47
C ASN A 158 12.37 9.74 -1.82
N LYS A 159 12.45 11.03 -2.10
CA LYS A 159 13.59 11.88 -1.72
C LYS A 159 13.94 11.80 -0.22
N ASN A 160 12.96 11.90 0.68
CA ASN A 160 13.24 11.94 2.13
C ASN A 160 12.74 10.70 2.88
N PHE A 161 11.45 10.65 3.20
CA PHE A 161 10.84 9.58 3.99
C PHE A 161 10.25 8.51 3.07
N ASN A 162 10.52 7.22 3.32
CA ASN A 162 9.97 6.15 2.48
C ASN A 162 8.78 5.41 3.12
N MET A 163 8.96 4.77 4.27
CA MET A 163 7.97 3.87 4.87
C MET A 163 7.94 3.98 6.39
N LEU A 164 6.74 4.25 6.94
CA LEU A 164 6.53 4.45 8.37
C LEU A 164 5.66 3.32 8.96
N LEU A 165 6.20 2.57 9.90
CA LEU A 165 5.48 1.55 10.64
C LEU A 165 5.36 1.99 12.10
N GLY A 166 4.15 2.37 12.51
CA GLY A 166 3.86 3.02 13.78
C GLY A 166 4.26 4.49 13.82
N ALA A 167 3.31 5.37 14.16
CA ALA A 167 3.47 6.82 14.05
C ALA A 167 4.05 7.47 15.31
N SER A 168 3.63 7.00 16.49
CA SER A 168 3.96 7.58 17.78
C SER A 168 4.46 6.53 18.77
N ASP A 169 5.38 6.91 19.64
CA ASP A 169 5.85 6.06 20.73
C ASP A 169 4.74 5.84 21.79
N ALA A 170 3.69 6.68 21.77
CA ALA A 170 2.51 6.59 22.64
C ALA A 170 1.39 5.69 22.08
N ASP A 171 1.46 5.29 20.80
CA ASP A 171 0.42 4.47 20.15
C ASP A 171 0.59 2.99 20.52
N LEU A 172 0.36 2.65 21.79
CA LEU A 172 0.64 1.31 22.34
C LEU A 172 -0.08 0.16 21.64
N GLN A 173 -1.15 0.46 20.90
CA GLN A 173 -1.84 -0.49 20.03
C GLN A 173 -0.95 -1.04 18.89
N ASP A 174 0.11 -0.33 18.49
CA ASP A 174 1.04 -0.75 17.45
C ASP A 174 1.98 -1.89 17.90
N ARG A 175 1.97 -2.28 19.19
CA ARG A 175 2.71 -3.48 19.65
C ARG A 175 2.29 -4.76 18.94
N ASN A 176 1.04 -4.83 18.48
CA ASN A 176 0.51 -5.98 17.76
C ASN A 176 0.69 -5.87 16.22
N MET A 177 1.31 -4.79 15.73
CA MET A 177 1.59 -4.60 14.32
C MET A 177 2.59 -5.65 13.84
N ARG A 178 2.27 -6.32 12.74
CA ARG A 178 3.13 -7.29 12.05
C ARG A 178 3.18 -6.96 10.57
N VAL A 179 4.38 -6.66 10.06
CA VAL A 179 4.57 -6.27 8.66
C VAL A 179 5.71 -7.08 8.03
N THR A 180 5.45 -7.64 6.85
CA THR A 180 6.48 -8.26 6.01
C THR A 180 6.87 -7.30 4.89
N ILE A 181 8.17 -7.05 4.73
CA ILE A 181 8.74 -6.23 3.66
C ILE A 181 9.66 -7.14 2.86
N PHE A 182 9.24 -7.52 1.65
CA PHE A 182 9.89 -8.58 0.89
C PHE A 182 10.14 -8.24 -0.58
N ARG A 183 11.39 -8.38 -1.05
CA ARG A 183 11.77 -8.16 -2.46
C ARG A 183 11.38 -6.78 -3.01
N ASN A 184 11.42 -5.75 -2.18
CA ASN A 184 11.28 -4.39 -2.66
C ASN A 184 12.64 -3.84 -3.09
N TRP A 185 12.62 -2.94 -4.05
CA TRP A 185 13.76 -2.07 -4.34
C TRP A 185 13.49 -0.69 -3.77
N PHE A 186 14.22 -0.35 -2.72
CA PHE A 186 14.27 0.99 -2.15
C PHE A 186 15.40 1.78 -2.79
N ARG A 187 15.07 2.93 -3.37
CA ARG A 187 16.03 3.74 -4.12
C ARG A 187 15.91 5.23 -3.80
N ASP A 188 17.03 5.94 -3.83
CA ASP A 188 17.09 7.41 -3.79
C ASP A 188 16.28 8.00 -2.60
N SER A 189 16.43 7.38 -1.43
CA SER A 189 15.70 7.75 -0.20
C SER A 189 16.64 8.10 0.95
N MET A 190 16.43 9.26 1.58
CA MET A 190 17.23 9.62 2.76
C MET A 190 17.02 8.65 3.92
N GLN A 191 15.80 8.20 4.20
CA GLN A 191 15.51 7.41 5.40
C GLN A 191 14.18 6.65 5.40
N ARG A 192 14.01 5.80 6.43
CA ARG A 192 12.78 5.07 6.78
C ARG A 192 12.43 3.97 5.79
N MET A 193 13.29 2.97 5.59
CA MET A 193 13.05 1.85 4.68
C MET A 193 13.11 0.47 5.37
N PRO A 194 12.30 0.17 6.41
CA PRO A 194 11.30 1.03 7.04
C PRO A 194 11.86 1.79 8.26
N HIS A 195 11.03 2.65 8.87
CA HIS A 195 11.16 3.02 10.28
C HIS A 195 10.03 2.39 11.09
N CYS A 196 10.37 1.55 12.07
CA CYS A 196 9.42 0.79 12.88
C CYS A 196 9.33 1.29 14.33
N ARG A 197 8.14 1.25 14.91
CA ARG A 197 7.88 1.47 16.34
C ARG A 197 7.04 0.35 16.92
N LEU A 198 7.37 -0.08 18.14
CA LEU A 198 6.62 -1.03 18.98
C LEU A 198 6.45 -2.44 18.42
N GLY A 199 5.85 -2.58 17.25
CA GLY A 199 5.52 -3.86 16.63
C GLY A 199 6.72 -4.60 16.02
N TYR A 200 6.37 -5.59 15.22
CA TYR A 200 7.33 -6.48 14.56
C TYR A 200 7.34 -6.25 13.05
N CYS A 201 8.54 -6.07 12.48
CA CYS A 201 8.72 -6.11 11.03
C CYS A 201 9.78 -7.12 10.60
N HIS A 202 9.40 -7.95 9.62
CA HIS A 202 10.29 -8.87 8.93
C HIS A 202 10.70 -8.24 7.60
N VAL A 203 11.98 -7.86 7.50
CA VAL A 203 12.57 -7.19 6.35
C VAL A 203 13.50 -8.17 5.65
N VAL A 204 13.09 -8.70 4.50
CA VAL A 204 13.79 -9.83 3.86
C VAL A 204 13.96 -9.68 2.35
N ASN A 205 15.14 -10.00 1.84
CA ASN A 205 15.46 -10.01 0.40
C ASN A 205 15.18 -8.68 -0.32
N ASN A 206 15.31 -7.53 0.34
CA ASN A 206 15.13 -6.23 -0.29
C ASN A 206 16.47 -5.69 -0.80
N LEU A 207 16.40 -4.87 -1.85
CA LEU A 207 17.53 -4.12 -2.39
C LEU A 207 17.41 -2.65 -1.94
N TYR A 208 18.49 -2.11 -1.39
CA TYR A 208 18.61 -0.73 -0.97
C TYR A 208 19.75 -0.08 -1.75
N THR A 209 19.48 1.01 -2.46
CA THR A 209 20.49 1.73 -3.25
C THR A 209 20.39 3.23 -3.02
N ASN A 210 21.54 3.90 -2.89
CA ASN A 210 21.62 5.37 -2.81
C ASN A 210 20.73 5.96 -1.71
N TRP A 211 20.89 5.45 -0.49
CA TRP A 211 20.24 5.97 0.70
C TRP A 211 21.14 6.97 1.43
N GLY A 212 20.53 7.94 2.13
CA GLY A 212 21.26 9.06 2.70
C GLY A 212 21.64 8.92 4.18
N TYR A 213 20.65 8.83 5.05
CA TYR A 213 20.80 8.91 6.51
C TYR A 213 20.78 7.51 7.17
N TYR A 214 19.74 6.70 6.91
CA TYR A 214 19.72 5.29 7.28
C TYR A 214 18.75 4.50 6.41
N ALA A 215 19.01 3.21 6.22
CA ALA A 215 18.06 2.31 5.56
C ALA A 215 16.94 1.87 6.53
N ILE A 216 17.25 0.96 7.44
CA ILE A 216 16.31 0.37 8.39
C ILE A 216 16.45 1.06 9.75
N GLY A 217 15.35 1.53 10.34
CA GLY A 217 15.32 2.17 11.66
C GLY A 217 14.26 1.60 12.57
N GLY A 218 14.50 1.66 13.88
CA GLY A 218 13.58 1.20 14.91
C GLY A 218 13.57 2.13 16.12
N ARG A 219 12.42 2.26 16.79
CA ARG A 219 12.25 2.97 18.06
C ARG A 219 11.23 2.28 18.95
N ALA A 220 11.16 2.69 20.22
CA ALA A 220 10.14 2.25 21.18
C ALA A 220 9.98 0.71 21.23
N ASN A 221 11.09 -0.02 21.43
CA ASN A 221 11.12 -1.48 21.49
C ASN A 221 10.60 -2.21 20.22
N ALA A 222 10.67 -1.55 19.05
CA ALA A 222 10.41 -2.22 17.79
C ALA A 222 11.29 -3.46 17.62
N GLN A 223 10.69 -4.54 17.12
CA GLN A 223 11.38 -5.78 16.80
C GLN A 223 11.57 -5.87 15.28
N ILE A 224 12.81 -5.93 14.82
CA ILE A 224 13.14 -5.95 13.40
C ILE A 224 14.00 -7.18 13.10
N LEU A 225 13.49 -8.08 12.27
CA LEU A 225 14.25 -9.18 11.71
C LEU A 225 14.68 -8.80 10.29
N SER A 226 15.99 -8.60 10.08
CA SER A 226 16.58 -8.27 8.77
C SER A 226 17.33 -9.47 8.24
N GLU A 227 16.88 -10.03 7.11
CA GLU A 227 17.45 -11.25 6.53
C GLU A 227 17.72 -11.09 5.04
N SER A 228 18.95 -11.41 4.60
CA SER A 228 19.32 -11.48 3.18
C SER A 228 19.01 -10.22 2.35
N ASN A 229 19.04 -9.04 2.98
CA ASN A 229 18.92 -7.76 2.29
C ASN A 229 20.26 -7.33 1.69
N ALA A 230 20.22 -6.62 0.56
CA ALA A 230 21.41 -6.02 -0.07
C ALA A 230 21.38 -4.50 0.13
N PHE A 231 22.44 -3.94 0.71
CA PHE A 231 22.59 -2.51 0.93
C PHE A 231 23.79 -2.01 0.13
N ILE A 232 23.54 -1.09 -0.81
CA ILE A 232 24.52 -0.53 -1.75
C ILE A 232 24.51 0.99 -1.66
#